data_AF-A0A8C6AUD0-F1
#
_entry.id   AF-A0A8C6AUD0-F1
#
_cell.length_a   1.000
_cell.length_b   1.000
_cell.length_c   1.000
_cell.angle_alpha   90.00
_cell.angle_beta   90.00
_cell.angle_gamma   90.00
#
_symmetry.space_group_name_H-M   'P 1'
#
loop_
_entity.id
_entity.type
_entity.pdbx_description
1 polymer ?
#
loop_
_entity_poly.entity_id
_entity_poly.type
_entity_poly.pdbx_seq_one_letter_code
_entity_poly.pdbx_strand_id
1 'polypeptide(L)'
;FSIKYVYLFVPRMAQRRHKRVRTWTRHINIFNKDYIFVPVNESSHWYLAVICFPWLEEAVYEDFPQTISQHSQTQQSQHDNKTIDNDLHTSSALSLGTEDSQSPEMNMSVPKKMCKRPCILILDSLKAASVQNTVQNLREYLEVEWEVKRKTHREFSKTNMVDLCPKVPKQDNSSDCGVYLLQYVESFFKDPIVNFELPIHLEKWFPRHVIKTKREDIRELILKLHLQQQKGSRS
;
A
#
# COMPACT_ATOMS: atom_id res chain seq x y z
N PHE A 1 -8.68 -11.21 -41.44
CA PHE A 1 -9.12 -11.38 -40.05
C PHE A 1 -8.81 -10.11 -39.25
N SER A 2 -9.42 -8.98 -39.61
CA SER A 2 -10.56 -8.31 -38.94
C SER A 2 -10.23 -7.66 -37.59
N ILE A 3 -9.70 -6.43 -37.66
CA ILE A 3 -9.55 -5.45 -36.55
C ILE A 3 -10.93 -4.99 -36.01
N LYS A 4 -12.05 -5.42 -36.60
CA LYS A 4 -13.40 -5.00 -36.20
C LYS A 4 -13.89 -5.59 -34.88
N TYR A 5 -13.32 -6.70 -34.41
CA TYR A 5 -13.68 -7.27 -33.10
C TYR A 5 -13.02 -6.56 -31.92
N VAL A 6 -12.05 -5.67 -32.19
CA VAL A 6 -11.18 -5.01 -31.19
C VAL A 6 -11.89 -3.93 -30.36
N TYR A 7 -13.16 -3.62 -30.67
CA TYR A 7 -13.79 -2.37 -30.22
C TYR A 7 -15.20 -2.53 -29.65
N LEU A 8 -15.68 -3.76 -29.45
CA LEU A 8 -17.08 -3.99 -29.06
C LEU A 8 -17.32 -3.87 -27.54
N PHE A 9 -16.31 -4.08 -26.71
CA PHE A 9 -16.49 -4.18 -25.26
C PHE A 9 -16.06 -2.93 -24.49
N VAL A 10 -15.08 -2.17 -24.98
CA VAL A 10 -14.55 -0.99 -24.27
C VAL A 10 -15.15 0.32 -24.81
N PRO A 11 -15.59 1.27 -23.96
CA PRO A 11 -16.13 2.54 -24.42
C PRO A 11 -15.19 3.30 -25.37
N ARG A 12 -15.72 3.87 -26.48
CA ARG A 12 -14.91 4.66 -27.43
C ARG A 12 -14.13 5.81 -26.77
N MET A 13 -14.68 6.38 -25.70
CA MET A 13 -14.01 7.43 -24.94
C MET A 13 -12.75 6.91 -24.25
N ALA A 14 -12.77 5.71 -23.66
CA ALA A 14 -11.59 5.07 -23.07
C ALA A 14 -10.45 4.95 -24.09
N GLN A 15 -10.74 4.46 -25.29
CA GLN A 15 -9.76 4.31 -26.37
C GLN A 15 -9.15 5.65 -26.80
N ARG A 16 -9.98 6.71 -26.87
CA ARG A 16 -9.49 8.07 -27.14
C ARG A 16 -8.56 8.58 -26.05
N ARG A 17 -8.87 8.30 -24.78
CA ARG A 17 -8.01 8.67 -23.64
C ARG A 17 -6.70 7.90 -23.66
N HIS A 18 -6.77 6.59 -23.83
CA HIS A 18 -5.61 5.70 -23.97
C HIS A 18 -4.67 6.14 -25.10
N LYS A 19 -5.20 6.51 -26.27
CA LYS A 19 -4.41 6.98 -27.42
C LYS A 19 -3.47 8.13 -27.07
N ARG A 20 -3.81 8.97 -26.08
CA ARG A 20 -2.96 10.10 -25.64
C ARG A 20 -1.72 9.66 -24.85
N VAL A 21 -1.76 8.48 -24.24
CA VAL A 21 -0.69 7.95 -23.37
C VAL A 21 -0.12 6.60 -23.85
N ARG A 22 -0.61 6.07 -24.98
CA ARG A 22 -0.18 4.77 -25.55
C ARG A 22 1.33 4.61 -25.74
N THR A 23 2.07 5.71 -25.87
CA THR A 23 3.53 5.69 -26.06
C THR A 23 4.28 5.49 -24.75
N TRP A 24 3.68 5.80 -23.60
CA TRP A 24 4.30 5.67 -22.28
C TRP A 24 4.69 4.22 -21.98
N THR A 25 3.90 3.27 -22.48
CA THR A 25 4.15 1.84 -22.34
C THR A 25 4.74 1.20 -23.59
N ARG A 26 5.26 1.96 -24.57
CA ARG A 26 5.70 1.40 -25.86
C ARG A 26 6.68 0.22 -25.73
N HIS A 27 7.65 0.34 -24.83
CA HIS A 27 8.74 -0.62 -24.63
C HIS A 27 8.63 -1.42 -23.32
N ILE A 28 7.45 -1.44 -22.69
CA ILE A 28 7.22 -2.15 -21.45
C ILE A 28 5.86 -2.85 -21.48
N ASN A 29 5.78 -4.03 -20.88
CA ASN A 29 4.50 -4.70 -20.61
C ASN A 29 4.18 -4.53 -19.12
N ILE A 30 3.20 -3.69 -18.82
CA ILE A 30 2.81 -3.38 -17.43
C ILE A 30 2.12 -4.56 -16.74
N PHE A 31 1.57 -5.51 -17.50
CA PHE A 31 0.96 -6.74 -16.97
C PHE A 31 1.98 -7.81 -16.56
N ASN A 32 3.28 -7.50 -16.61
CA ASN A 32 4.33 -8.32 -16.02
C ASN A 32 4.85 -7.71 -14.70
N LYS A 33 4.18 -6.69 -14.18
CA LYS A 33 4.56 -5.98 -12.96
C LYS A 33 3.59 -6.32 -11.84
N ASP A 34 4.11 -6.41 -10.63
CA ASP A 34 3.29 -6.56 -9.43
C ASP A 34 2.68 -5.23 -9.00
N TYR A 35 3.41 -4.13 -9.20
CA TYR A 35 2.97 -2.79 -8.78
C TYR A 35 3.19 -1.76 -9.88
N ILE A 36 2.17 -0.94 -10.14
CA ILE A 36 2.24 0.21 -11.05
C ILE A 36 1.75 1.44 -10.28
N PHE A 37 2.67 2.36 -10.02
CA PHE A 37 2.40 3.60 -9.31
C PHE A 37 1.91 4.68 -10.28
N VAL A 38 0.77 5.29 -9.96
CA VAL A 38 0.18 6.40 -10.72
C VAL A 38 -0.04 7.57 -9.77
N PRO A 39 0.89 8.53 -9.71
CA PRO A 39 0.67 9.79 -9.00
C PRO A 39 -0.48 10.56 -9.66
N VAL A 40 -1.44 11.03 -8.86
CA VAL A 40 -2.59 11.78 -9.34
C VAL A 40 -2.64 13.12 -8.64
N ASN A 41 -2.83 14.19 -9.42
CA ASN A 41 -3.06 15.53 -8.91
C ASN A 41 -4.40 16.04 -9.45
N GLU A 42 -5.30 16.40 -8.56
CA GLU A 42 -6.60 16.97 -8.91
C GLU A 42 -6.93 18.12 -7.97
N SER A 43 -7.27 19.28 -8.54
CA SER A 43 -7.56 20.49 -7.76
C SER A 43 -6.47 20.83 -6.73
N SER A 44 -5.20 20.69 -7.14
CA SER A 44 -4.00 20.90 -6.30
C SER A 44 -3.85 19.92 -5.11
N HIS A 45 -4.58 18.81 -5.12
CA HIS A 45 -4.46 17.73 -4.15
C HIS A 45 -3.79 16.51 -4.77
N TRP A 46 -2.68 16.08 -4.19
CA TRP A 46 -1.94 14.90 -4.60
C TRP A 46 -2.39 13.66 -3.84
N TYR A 47 -2.62 12.57 -4.56
CA TYR A 47 -2.84 11.24 -4.01
C TYR A 47 -2.23 10.18 -4.93
N LEU A 48 -2.13 8.94 -4.44
CA LEU A 48 -1.48 7.86 -5.16
C LEU A 48 -2.47 6.74 -5.46
N ALA A 49 -2.55 6.36 -6.73
CA ALA A 49 -3.15 5.09 -7.13
C ALA A 49 -2.04 4.05 -7.35
N VAL A 50 -2.21 2.84 -6.83
CA VAL A 50 -1.28 1.72 -7.03
C VAL A 50 -2.06 0.54 -7.59
N ILE A 51 -1.83 0.21 -8.86
CA ILE A 51 -2.40 -0.99 -9.48
C ILE A 51 -1.55 -2.17 -9.03
N CYS A 52 -2.19 -3.13 -8.35
CA CYS A 52 -1.53 -4.27 -7.72
C CYS A 52 -1.93 -5.57 -8.43
N PHE A 53 -0.93 -6.40 -8.71
CA PHE A 53 -1.03 -7.71 -9.35
C PHE A 53 -2.02 -7.75 -10.53
N PRO A 54 -1.90 -6.86 -11.54
CA PRO A 54 -2.81 -6.83 -12.67
C PRO A 54 -2.76 -8.09 -13.54
N TRP A 55 -1.84 -9.02 -13.27
CA TRP A 55 -1.73 -10.32 -13.93
C TRP A 55 -2.54 -11.44 -13.26
N LEU A 56 -2.95 -11.27 -12.00
CA LEU A 56 -3.85 -12.22 -11.32
C LEU A 56 -5.28 -12.03 -11.83
N GLU A 57 -6.02 -13.12 -12.02
CA GLU A 57 -7.45 -13.07 -12.35
C GLU A 57 -8.34 -12.86 -11.13
N GLU A 58 -7.98 -13.47 -10.00
CA GLU A 58 -8.75 -13.43 -8.76
C GLU A 58 -7.81 -13.34 -7.54
N ALA A 59 -8.41 -13.25 -6.35
CA ALA A 59 -7.66 -13.30 -5.11
C ALA A 59 -7.05 -14.70 -4.88
N VAL A 60 -5.79 -14.74 -4.48
CA VAL A 60 -5.05 -15.95 -4.11
C VAL A 60 -4.61 -15.86 -2.66
N TYR A 61 -4.60 -17.01 -1.99
CA TYR A 61 -4.21 -17.15 -0.59
C TYR A 61 -3.03 -18.11 -0.52
N GLU A 62 -1.88 -17.60 -0.05
CA GLU A 62 -0.65 -18.36 0.09
C GLU A 62 -0.30 -18.51 1.58
N ASP A 63 0.29 -19.64 1.95
CA ASP A 63 0.84 -19.79 3.30
C ASP A 63 2.10 -18.94 3.45
N PHE A 64 2.30 -18.34 4.63
CA PHE A 64 3.52 -17.58 4.90
C PHE A 64 4.74 -18.51 4.75
N PRO A 65 5.77 -18.16 3.95
CA PRO A 65 6.98 -18.94 3.91
C PRO A 65 7.62 -18.91 5.31
N GLN A 66 7.55 -20.03 6.03
CA GLN A 66 8.24 -20.19 7.30
C GLN A 66 9.74 -20.08 7.03
N THR A 67 10.36 -18.98 7.44
CA THR A 67 11.81 -18.91 7.55
C THR A 67 12.27 -20.00 8.52
N ILE A 68 12.92 -21.03 7.99
CA ILE A 68 13.62 -22.02 8.81
C ILE A 68 14.79 -21.29 9.47
N SER A 69 14.58 -20.87 10.71
CA SER A 69 15.64 -20.53 11.64
C SER A 69 15.49 -21.44 12.87
N GLN A 70 15.89 -22.70 12.71
CA GLN A 70 16.22 -23.54 13.85
C GLN A 70 17.61 -23.12 14.35
N HIS A 71 17.66 -22.15 15.26
CA HIS A 71 18.69 -22.16 16.28
C HIS A 71 18.08 -22.72 17.55
N SER A 72 18.42 -23.97 17.81
CA SER A 72 18.17 -24.66 19.07
C SER A 72 18.86 -23.91 20.21
N GLN A 73 18.10 -23.37 21.16
CA GLN A 73 18.60 -23.09 22.49
C GLN A 73 17.63 -23.62 23.54
N THR A 74 17.93 -24.84 23.95
CA THR A 74 17.57 -25.41 25.24
C THR A 74 18.39 -24.71 26.32
N GLN A 75 17.73 -24.15 27.34
CA GLN A 75 18.17 -24.01 28.74
C GLN A 75 17.06 -23.26 29.51
N GLN A 76 16.13 -23.97 30.14
CA GLN A 76 16.21 -24.53 31.50
C GLN A 76 16.09 -23.45 32.58
N SER A 77 14.86 -23.28 33.04
CA SER A 77 14.44 -22.51 34.20
C SER A 77 14.92 -23.16 35.50
N GLN A 78 15.60 -22.39 36.35
CA GLN A 78 15.62 -22.62 37.79
C GLN A 78 15.13 -21.35 38.50
N HIS A 79 14.13 -21.60 39.33
CA HIS A 79 13.40 -20.71 40.20
C HIS A 79 14.24 -20.53 41.48
N ASP A 80 14.35 -19.31 42.03
CA ASP A 80 14.44 -19.13 43.48
C ASP A 80 14.11 -17.69 43.91
N ASN A 81 13.22 -17.61 44.90
CA ASN A 81 12.68 -16.41 45.52
C ASN A 81 13.64 -15.81 46.56
N LYS A 82 13.69 -14.47 46.69
CA LYS A 82 13.88 -13.76 47.98
C LYS A 82 13.61 -12.24 47.89
N THR A 83 12.39 -11.87 48.32
CA THR A 83 11.96 -10.89 49.35
C THR A 83 12.74 -9.57 49.64
N ILE A 84 11.92 -8.52 49.94
CA ILE A 84 12.15 -7.28 50.75
C ILE A 84 12.62 -6.06 49.92
N ASP A 85 12.01 -4.85 49.89
CA ASP A 85 11.19 -4.08 50.84
C ASP A 85 10.18 -3.13 50.13
N ASN A 86 9.13 -2.70 50.85
CA ASN A 86 8.09 -1.78 50.37
C ASN A 86 7.85 -0.66 51.43
N ASP A 87 7.99 0.60 51.03
CA ASP A 87 7.46 1.82 51.67
C ASP A 87 6.42 2.43 50.70
N LEU A 88 5.38 3.19 51.03
CA LEU A 88 4.58 3.53 52.20
C LEU A 88 3.46 4.47 51.65
N HIS A 89 2.26 4.46 52.25
CA HIS A 89 1.15 5.44 52.12
C HIS A 89 0.30 5.39 50.83
N THR A 90 -1.04 5.59 50.82
CA THR A 90 -2.07 5.88 51.83
C THR A 90 -3.44 5.84 51.11
N SER A 91 -4.48 5.31 51.78
CA SER A 91 -5.96 5.48 51.64
C SER A 91 -6.57 5.96 50.30
N SER A 92 -7.68 5.43 49.76
CA SER A 92 -8.96 5.08 50.40
C SER A 92 -9.98 4.59 49.36
N ALA A 93 -10.93 3.77 49.85
CA ALA A 93 -12.33 3.61 49.43
C ALA A 93 -12.74 2.57 48.34
N LEU A 94 -13.06 1.37 48.87
CA LEU A 94 -14.33 0.64 48.79
C LEU A 94 -14.86 0.05 47.46
N SER A 95 -14.97 -1.28 47.55
CA SER A 95 -15.41 -2.37 46.68
C SER A 95 -16.93 -2.50 46.44
N LEU A 96 -17.30 -3.17 45.32
CA LEU A 96 -18.25 -4.32 45.14
C LEU A 96 -18.88 -4.26 43.73
N GLY A 97 -19.00 -5.31 42.92
CA GLY A 97 -18.72 -6.73 43.10
C GLY A 97 -18.57 -7.45 41.75
N THR A 98 -18.15 -8.70 41.88
CA THR A 98 -17.80 -9.73 40.89
C THR A 98 -18.99 -10.27 40.11
N GLU A 99 -18.78 -10.65 38.85
CA GLU A 99 -19.05 -12.03 38.39
C GLU A 99 -18.27 -12.38 37.12
N ASP A 100 -17.77 -13.61 37.14
CA ASP A 100 -16.65 -14.17 36.40
C ASP A 100 -17.18 -15.10 35.29
N SER A 101 -16.56 -15.09 34.13
CA SER A 101 -16.74 -16.09 33.07
C SER A 101 -15.53 -16.07 32.16
N GLN A 102 -14.43 -16.64 32.66
CA GLN A 102 -13.27 -17.02 31.86
C GLN A 102 -13.63 -18.20 30.96
N SER A 103 -13.54 -17.99 29.65
CA SER A 103 -13.42 -19.07 28.68
C SER A 103 -11.95 -19.22 28.27
N PRO A 104 -11.44 -20.44 28.09
CA PRO A 104 -10.02 -20.67 27.88
C PRO A 104 -9.63 -20.23 26.46
N GLU A 105 -8.75 -19.24 26.36
CA GLU A 105 -8.10 -18.86 25.12
C GLU A 105 -7.24 -20.04 24.61
N MET A 106 -7.81 -20.86 23.74
CA MET A 106 -7.02 -21.74 22.89
C MET A 106 -6.21 -20.86 21.93
N ASN A 107 -4.92 -20.70 22.24
CA ASN A 107 -3.90 -20.28 21.30
C ASN A 107 -3.75 -21.33 20.19
N MET A 108 -4.71 -21.37 19.27
CA MET A 108 -4.51 -21.98 17.97
C MET A 108 -3.79 -20.95 17.11
N SER A 109 -2.48 -21.13 16.94
CA SER A 109 -1.69 -20.38 15.97
C SER A 109 -2.16 -20.75 14.56
N VAL A 110 -3.25 -20.12 14.12
CA VAL A 110 -3.74 -20.22 12.74
C VAL A 110 -2.59 -19.78 11.83
N PRO A 111 -2.21 -20.58 10.82
CA PRO A 111 -1.23 -20.15 9.83
C PRO A 111 -1.67 -18.82 9.23
N LYS A 112 -0.84 -17.78 9.34
CA LYS A 112 -1.12 -16.47 8.75
C LYS A 112 -1.07 -16.61 7.23
N LYS A 113 -2.24 -16.81 6.61
CA LYS A 113 -2.37 -16.82 5.14
C LYS A 113 -2.21 -15.39 4.61
N MET A 114 -1.48 -15.24 3.52
CA MET A 114 -1.29 -13.96 2.83
C MET A 114 -2.25 -13.89 1.65
N CYS A 115 -3.06 -12.84 1.58
CA CYS A 115 -3.93 -12.59 0.44
C CYS A 115 -3.24 -11.68 -0.58
N LYS A 116 -3.13 -12.12 -1.84
CA LYS A 116 -2.80 -11.26 -3.00
C LYS A 116 -4.02 -11.22 -3.92
N ARG A 117 -4.27 -10.10 -4.59
CA ARG A 117 -5.38 -9.97 -5.54
C ARG A 117 -5.13 -8.87 -6.56
N PRO A 118 -5.75 -8.93 -7.74
CA PRO A 118 -5.83 -7.79 -8.63
C PRO A 118 -6.66 -6.68 -7.97
N CYS A 119 -6.06 -5.51 -7.73
CA CYS A 119 -6.79 -4.36 -7.16
C CYS A 119 -6.12 -3.03 -7.49
N ILE A 120 -6.83 -1.93 -7.22
CA ILE A 120 -6.28 -0.57 -7.27
C ILE A 120 -6.30 -0.01 -5.85
N LEU A 121 -5.13 0.15 -5.23
CA LEU A 121 -5.03 0.84 -3.94
C LEU A 121 -5.09 2.35 -4.14
N ILE A 122 -5.80 3.05 -3.26
CA ILE A 122 -5.84 4.51 -3.20
C ILE A 122 -5.25 4.95 -1.87
N LEU A 123 -4.07 5.56 -1.92
CA LEU A 123 -3.36 6.11 -0.77
C LEU A 123 -3.49 7.62 -0.79
N ASP A 124 -4.26 8.15 0.16
CA ASP A 124 -4.67 9.55 0.19
C ASP A 124 -4.62 10.08 1.62
N SER A 125 -3.93 11.20 1.85
CA SER A 125 -3.79 11.84 3.16
C SER A 125 -5.00 12.69 3.58
N LEU A 126 -5.88 13.12 2.65
CA LEU A 126 -7.07 13.98 2.94
C LEU A 126 -8.41 13.39 2.50
N LYS A 127 -8.41 12.43 1.55
CA LYS A 127 -9.57 11.91 0.80
C LYS A 127 -10.05 12.86 -0.32
N ALA A 128 -9.72 12.53 -1.57
CA ALA A 128 -10.20 13.20 -2.76
C ALA A 128 -11.67 12.81 -3.07
N ALA A 129 -12.47 13.77 -3.54
CA ALA A 129 -13.87 13.53 -3.92
C ALA A 129 -14.03 12.68 -5.20
N SER A 130 -13.01 12.67 -6.04
CA SER A 130 -13.00 12.17 -7.42
C SER A 130 -12.36 10.79 -7.59
N VAL A 131 -11.99 10.13 -6.49
CA VAL A 131 -11.29 8.83 -6.51
C VAL A 131 -11.96 7.82 -7.44
N GLN A 132 -13.30 7.76 -7.42
CA GLN A 132 -14.06 6.83 -8.24
C GLN A 132 -13.91 7.08 -9.75
N ASN A 133 -13.80 8.34 -10.18
CA ASN A 133 -13.52 8.67 -11.59
C ASN A 133 -12.11 8.23 -11.98
N THR A 134 -11.12 8.46 -11.11
CA THR A 134 -9.74 8.00 -11.33
C THR A 134 -9.66 6.49 -11.45
N VAL A 135 -10.26 5.75 -10.51
CA VAL A 135 -10.30 4.28 -10.55
C VAL A 135 -10.96 3.78 -11.84
N GLN A 136 -12.09 4.35 -12.23
CA GLN A 136 -12.78 3.97 -13.46
C GLN A 136 -11.91 4.23 -14.71
N ASN A 137 -11.23 5.38 -14.76
CA ASN A 137 -10.32 5.71 -15.86
C ASN A 137 -9.13 4.74 -15.94
N LEU A 138 -8.62 4.27 -14.79
CA LEU A 138 -7.53 3.31 -14.73
C LEU A 138 -7.98 1.92 -15.19
N ARG A 139 -9.15 1.43 -14.75
CA ARG A 139 -9.72 0.17 -15.23
C ARG A 139 -9.89 0.17 -16.75
N GLU A 140 -10.52 1.21 -17.29
CA GLU A 140 -10.68 1.39 -18.74
C GLU A 140 -9.34 1.49 -19.49
N TYR A 141 -8.34 2.15 -18.89
CA TYR A 141 -6.98 2.19 -19.45
C TYR A 141 -6.39 0.79 -19.52
N LEU A 142 -6.53 -0.02 -18.46
CA LEU A 142 -6.04 -1.40 -18.40
C LEU A 142 -6.74 -2.30 -19.42
N GLU A 143 -8.04 -2.15 -19.66
CA GLU A 143 -8.75 -2.93 -20.68
C GLU A 143 -8.17 -2.67 -22.08
N VAL A 144 -8.02 -1.38 -22.46
CA VAL A 144 -7.45 -1.03 -23.76
C VAL A 144 -5.98 -1.46 -23.86
N GLU A 145 -5.19 -1.25 -22.81
CA GLU A 145 -3.77 -1.64 -22.81
C GLU A 145 -3.60 -3.16 -22.86
N TRP A 146 -4.47 -3.94 -22.17
CA TRP A 146 -4.47 -5.40 -22.20
C TRP A 146 -4.72 -5.90 -23.61
N GLU A 147 -5.75 -5.39 -24.26
CA GLU A 147 -6.06 -5.76 -25.63
C GLU A 147 -4.94 -5.40 -26.61
N VAL A 148 -4.32 -4.22 -26.44
CA VAL A 148 -3.18 -3.79 -27.26
C VAL A 148 -1.98 -4.73 -27.10
N LYS A 149 -1.67 -5.16 -25.86
CA LYS A 149 -0.47 -5.95 -25.54
C LYS A 149 -0.65 -7.46 -25.66
N ARG A 150 -1.79 -7.99 -25.24
CA ARG A 150 -2.10 -9.43 -25.17
C ARG A 150 -2.95 -9.92 -26.35
N LYS A 151 -3.57 -9.02 -27.13
CA LYS A 151 -4.46 -9.36 -28.27
C LYS A 151 -5.67 -10.22 -27.90
N THR A 152 -6.06 -10.15 -26.63
CA THR A 152 -7.23 -10.82 -26.05
C THR A 152 -8.06 -9.79 -25.30
N HIS A 153 -9.35 -10.05 -25.09
CA HIS A 153 -10.17 -9.21 -24.25
C HIS A 153 -10.07 -9.66 -22.78
N ARG A 154 -10.00 -8.68 -21.86
CA ARG A 154 -10.14 -8.87 -20.42
C ARG A 154 -10.85 -7.66 -19.86
N GLU A 155 -11.93 -7.92 -19.14
CA GLU A 155 -12.69 -6.88 -18.45
C GLU A 155 -11.97 -6.49 -17.16
N PHE A 156 -11.95 -5.21 -16.81
CA PHE A 156 -11.51 -4.74 -15.49
C PHE A 156 -12.67 -3.97 -14.86
N SER A 157 -13.41 -4.61 -13.96
CA SER A 157 -14.64 -4.12 -13.34
C SER A 157 -14.48 -3.89 -11.83
N LYS A 158 -15.53 -3.38 -11.18
CA LYS A 158 -15.57 -3.21 -9.72
C LYS A 158 -15.48 -4.52 -8.94
N THR A 159 -15.87 -5.64 -9.54
CA THR A 159 -15.86 -6.95 -8.88
C THR A 159 -14.56 -7.70 -9.08
N ASN A 160 -13.95 -7.64 -10.26
CA ASN A 160 -12.72 -8.38 -10.57
C ASN A 160 -11.43 -7.61 -10.21
N MET A 161 -11.48 -6.27 -10.14
CA MET A 161 -10.36 -5.42 -9.76
C MET A 161 -10.88 -4.32 -8.85
N VAL A 162 -11.13 -4.70 -7.60
CA VAL A 162 -11.66 -3.83 -6.55
C VAL A 162 -10.73 -2.64 -6.30
N ASP A 163 -11.29 -1.48 -6.00
CA ASP A 163 -10.54 -0.37 -5.42
C ASP A 163 -10.55 -0.47 -3.89
N LEU A 164 -9.37 -0.36 -3.28
CA LEU A 164 -9.21 -0.43 -1.83
C LEU A 164 -8.60 0.87 -1.33
N CYS A 165 -9.11 1.37 -0.20
CA CYS A 165 -8.59 2.57 0.45
C CYS A 165 -7.97 2.18 1.81
N PRO A 166 -6.70 1.73 1.87
CA PRO A 166 -6.01 1.44 3.11
C PRO A 166 -6.06 2.60 4.10
N LYS A 167 -6.10 2.28 5.39
CA LYS A 167 -6.06 3.27 6.45
C LYS A 167 -4.63 3.75 6.66
N VAL A 168 -4.21 4.75 5.88
CA VAL A 168 -2.86 5.35 5.92
C VAL A 168 -2.77 6.53 6.90
N PRO A 169 -1.56 6.97 7.30
CA PRO A 169 -1.38 8.19 8.08
C PRO A 169 -1.98 9.40 7.35
N LYS A 170 -2.73 10.24 8.07
CA LYS A 170 -3.43 11.40 7.49
C LYS A 170 -2.67 12.68 7.77
N GLN A 171 -2.78 13.64 6.85
CA GLN A 171 -2.22 14.97 7.04
C GLN A 171 -3.15 15.85 7.86
N ASP A 172 -2.58 16.82 8.55
CA ASP A 172 -3.27 17.80 9.39
C ASP A 172 -3.30 19.22 8.76
N ASN A 173 -2.67 19.40 7.61
CA ASN A 173 -2.59 20.66 6.87
C ASN A 173 -3.07 20.49 5.41
N SER A 174 -3.06 21.58 4.63
CA SER A 174 -3.60 21.61 3.26
C SER A 174 -2.56 21.52 2.15
N SER A 175 -1.26 21.44 2.46
CA SER A 175 -0.19 21.60 1.46
C SER A 175 0.79 20.42 1.39
N ASP A 176 0.76 19.50 2.37
CA ASP A 176 1.69 18.38 2.46
C ASP A 176 1.28 17.13 1.68
N CYS A 177 0.19 17.15 0.92
CA CYS A 177 -0.30 15.95 0.21
C CYS A 177 0.73 15.35 -0.76
N GLY A 178 1.54 16.19 -1.41
CA GLY A 178 2.68 15.74 -2.21
C GLY A 178 3.81 15.11 -1.38
N VAL A 179 4.05 15.59 -0.16
CA VAL A 179 5.04 15.04 0.77
C VAL A 179 4.61 13.66 1.27
N TYR A 180 3.32 13.51 1.60
CA TYR A 180 2.73 12.22 1.96
C TYR A 180 2.77 11.23 0.79
N LEU A 181 2.48 11.67 -0.45
CA LEU A 181 2.61 10.83 -1.64
C LEU A 181 4.02 10.24 -1.77
N LEU A 182 5.06 11.07 -1.64
CA LEU A 182 6.45 10.60 -1.68
C LEU A 182 6.75 9.62 -0.54
N GLN A 183 6.26 9.91 0.68
CA GLN A 183 6.46 9.03 1.82
C GLN A 183 5.73 7.69 1.67
N TYR A 184 4.54 7.65 1.05
CA TYR A 184 3.85 6.40 0.74
C TYR A 184 4.68 5.52 -0.18
N VAL A 185 5.23 6.09 -1.26
CA VAL A 185 6.09 5.35 -2.19
C VAL A 185 7.35 4.84 -1.49
N GLU A 186 8.02 5.69 -0.71
CA GLU A 186 9.23 5.29 0.02
C GLU A 186 8.96 4.18 1.05
N SER A 187 7.86 4.30 1.79
CA SER A 187 7.47 3.27 2.78
C SER A 187 7.06 1.97 2.09
N PHE A 188 6.41 2.05 0.93
CA PHE A 188 6.05 0.88 0.11
C PHE A 188 7.28 0.14 -0.38
N PHE A 189 8.34 0.85 -0.82
CA PHE A 189 9.57 0.18 -1.24
C PHE A 189 10.38 -0.38 -0.05
N LYS A 190 10.26 0.23 1.13
CA LYS A 190 10.95 -0.25 2.35
C LYS A 190 10.27 -1.47 2.97
N ASP A 191 8.95 -1.45 3.05
CA ASP A 191 8.10 -2.51 3.60
C ASP A 191 6.82 -2.62 2.76
N PRO A 192 6.84 -3.46 1.70
CA PRO A 192 5.74 -3.53 0.74
C PRO A 192 4.47 -4.12 1.35
N ILE A 193 3.32 -3.69 0.83
CA ILE A 193 2.05 -4.30 1.18
C ILE A 193 2.00 -5.69 0.56
N VAL A 194 2.02 -6.71 1.41
CA VAL A 194 2.03 -8.13 1.00
C VAL A 194 0.72 -8.85 1.30
N ASN A 195 -0.11 -8.32 2.19
CA ASN A 195 -1.44 -8.85 2.50
C ASN A 195 -2.53 -7.83 2.12
N PHE A 196 -3.42 -8.24 1.23
CA PHE A 196 -4.52 -7.45 0.67
C PHE A 196 -5.88 -7.85 1.25
N GLU A 197 -5.87 -8.57 2.37
CA GLU A 197 -7.06 -8.81 3.16
C GLU A 197 -7.57 -7.51 3.80
N LEU A 198 -8.88 -7.32 3.78
CA LEU A 198 -9.51 -6.10 4.29
C LEU A 198 -9.89 -6.25 5.77
N PRO A 199 -9.78 -5.18 6.57
CA PRO A 199 -9.20 -3.87 6.24
C PRO A 199 -7.65 -3.87 6.23
N ILE A 200 -7.05 -3.14 5.29
CA ILE A 200 -5.59 -2.91 5.26
C ILE A 200 -5.25 -1.76 6.22
N HIS A 201 -4.58 -2.10 7.33
CA HIS A 201 -4.18 -1.17 8.40
C HIS A 201 -2.75 -0.67 8.21
N LEU A 202 -2.60 0.63 7.98
CA LEU A 202 -1.32 1.30 7.75
C LEU A 202 -1.24 2.62 8.55
N GLU A 203 -2.06 2.81 9.59
CA GLU A 203 -2.20 4.09 10.29
C GLU A 203 -0.89 4.55 10.94
N LYS A 204 0.02 3.59 11.20
CA LYS A 204 1.35 3.78 11.78
C LYS A 204 2.48 3.39 10.82
N TRP A 205 2.24 3.41 9.50
CA TRP A 205 3.21 2.94 8.49
C TRP A 205 4.55 3.68 8.54
N PHE A 206 4.52 4.95 8.95
CA PHE A 206 5.71 5.74 9.23
C PHE A 206 5.43 6.73 10.37
N PRO A 207 6.46 7.10 11.15
CA PRO A 207 6.31 8.05 12.24
C PRO A 207 6.16 9.49 11.72
N ARG A 208 5.42 10.32 12.45
CA ARG A 208 5.09 11.70 12.03
C ARG A 208 6.31 12.61 11.84
N HIS A 209 7.39 12.38 12.60
CA HIS A 209 8.59 13.22 12.49
C HIS A 209 9.25 13.12 11.11
N VAL A 210 9.13 11.96 10.44
CA VAL A 210 9.65 11.77 9.08
C VAL A 210 9.00 12.74 8.11
N ILE A 211 7.67 12.92 8.17
CA ILE A 211 6.96 13.91 7.34
C ILE A 211 7.39 15.33 7.67
N LYS A 212 7.55 15.64 8.97
CA LYS A 212 7.88 17.00 9.44
C LYS A 212 9.20 17.52 8.84
N THR A 213 10.21 16.67 8.68
CA THR A 213 11.52 17.05 8.12
C THR A 213 11.60 16.88 6.61
N LYS A 214 10.72 16.06 6.02
CA LYS A 214 10.84 15.60 4.63
C LYS A 214 11.02 16.70 3.57
N ARG A 215 10.38 17.86 3.77
CA ARG A 215 10.56 19.01 2.86
C ARG A 215 12.00 19.52 2.86
N GLU A 216 12.61 19.65 4.03
CA GLU A 216 14.00 20.04 4.16
C GLU A 216 14.91 18.93 3.63
N ASP A 217 14.64 17.67 3.98
CA ASP A 217 15.42 16.52 3.51
C ASP A 217 15.49 16.47 1.96
N ILE A 218 14.36 16.72 1.29
CA ILE A 218 14.30 16.80 -0.19
C ILE A 218 15.10 18.01 -0.71
N ARG A 219 14.97 19.17 -0.07
CA ARG A 219 15.70 20.38 -0.45
C ARG A 219 17.21 20.17 -0.35
N GLU A 220 17.67 19.62 0.77
CA GLU A 220 19.09 19.30 1.00
C GLU A 220 19.60 18.28 -0.02
N LEU A 221 18.81 17.24 -0.33
CA LEU A 221 19.16 16.26 -1.35
C LEU A 221 19.35 16.90 -2.73
N ILE A 222 18.45 17.78 -3.15
CA ILE A 222 18.54 18.50 -4.44
C ILE A 222 19.81 19.35 -4.48
N LEU A 223 20.09 20.13 -3.43
CA LEU A 223 21.29 20.97 -3.34
C LEU A 223 22.57 20.13 -3.37
N LYS A 224 22.59 19.00 -2.66
CA LYS A 224 23.71 18.05 -2.68
C LYS A 224 23.97 17.52 -4.09
N LEU A 225 22.93 17.06 -4.79
CA LEU A 225 23.05 16.53 -6.16
C LEU A 225 23.51 17.62 -7.14
N HIS A 226 23.02 18.86 -7.00
CA HIS A 226 23.47 19.99 -7.79
C HIS A 226 25.00 20.21 -7.67
N LEU A 227 25.52 20.24 -6.44
CA LEU A 227 26.96 20.41 -6.20
C LEU A 227 27.79 19.24 -6.75
N GLN A 228 27.28 18.01 -6.70
CA GLN A 228 27.95 16.84 -7.27
C GLN A 228 28.05 16.92 -8.80
N GLN A 229 26.97 17.32 -9.48
CA GLN A 229 26.95 17.48 -10.93
C GLN A 229 27.91 18.58 -11.43
N GLN A 230 28.06 19.67 -10.66
CA GLN A 230 29.01 20.75 -10.96
C GLN A 230 30.48 20.33 -10.81
N LYS A 231 30.78 19.36 -9.94
CA LYS A 231 32.14 18.82 -9.82
C LYS A 231 32.49 17.90 -10.99
N GLY A 232 31.53 17.12 -11.49
CA GLY A 232 31.74 16.19 -12.60
C GLY A 232 31.87 16.86 -13.98
N SER A 233 31.37 18.09 -14.16
CA SER A 233 31.49 18.85 -15.42
C SER A 233 32.79 19.61 -15.59
N ARG A 234 33.63 19.69 -14.54
CA ARG A 234 34.93 20.35 -14.54
C ARG A 234 36.11 19.39 -14.76
N SER A 235 35.84 18.10 -14.99
CA SER A 235 36.83 17.08 -15.34
C SER A 235 36.61 16.58 -16.76
#